data_AF-A0A0U1ZHE6-F1
#
_entry.id   AF-A0A0U1ZHE6-F1
#
_cell.length_a   1.000
_cell.length_b   1.000
_cell.length_c   1.000
_cell.angle_alpha   90.00
_cell.angle_beta   90.00
_cell.angle_gamma   90.00
#
_symmetry.space_group_name_H-M   'P 1'
#
loop_
_entity.id
_entity.type
_entity.pdbx_description
1 polymer ?
#
loop_
_entity_poly.entity_id
_entity_poly.type
_entity_poly.pdbx_seq_one_letter_code
_entity_poly.pdbx_strand_id
1 'polypeptide(L)'
;MMMMFILALILCTLFWMISFLSNKSMNLKNKVYSFECGFNPFNKSQTPFSIQFFKILLIFLLFDMEIIVVLPLPLYHLLTVKTCKLYIMLISLITAGLMFEWKEGSLQWLK
;
A
#
# COMPACT_ATOMS: atom_id res chain seq x y z
N MET A 1 -2.27 7.69 24.71
CA MET A 1 -1.85 7.46 23.32
C MET A 1 -0.55 8.19 22.96
N MET A 2 -0.45 9.50 23.13
CA MET A 2 0.76 10.26 22.75
C MET A 2 2.06 9.76 23.42
N MET A 3 2.00 9.39 24.70
CA MET A 3 3.14 8.81 25.43
C MET A 3 3.62 7.47 24.85
N MET A 4 2.71 6.62 24.34
CA MET A 4 3.08 5.35 23.70
C MET A 4 3.80 5.56 22.37
N PHE A 5 3.35 6.53 21.57
CA PHE A 5 4.01 6.89 20.31
C PHE A 5 5.44 7.42 20.55
N ILE A 6 5.61 8.28 21.55
CA ILE A 6 6.93 8.81 21.92
C ILE A 6 7.86 7.69 22.36
N LEU A 7 7.39 6.76 23.20
CA LEU A 7 8.16 5.59 23.62
C LEU A 7 8.56 4.70 22.44
N ALA A 8 7.66 4.44 21.50
CA ALA A 8 7.95 3.64 20.31
C ALA A 8 9.04 4.28 19.43
N LEU A 9 8.96 5.59 19.19
CA LEU A 9 9.98 6.33 18.42
C LEU A 9 11.35 6.28 19.10
N ILE A 10 11.39 6.50 20.43
CA ILE A 10 12.62 6.42 21.21
C ILE A 10 13.25 5.03 21.08
N LEU A 11 12.47 3.96 21.24
CA LEU A 11 12.97 2.59 21.10
C LEU A 11 13.51 2.31 19.69
N CYS A 12 12.78 2.68 18.63
CA CYS A 12 13.24 2.51 17.26
C CYS A 12 14.58 3.23 17.00
N THR A 13 14.72 4.47 17.47
CA THR A 13 15.96 5.23 17.31
C THR A 13 17.12 4.63 18.11
N LEU A 14 16.87 4.16 19.34
CA LEU A 14 17.88 3.50 20.17
C LEU A 14 18.38 2.21 19.52
N PHE A 15 17.48 1.35 19.02
CA PHE A 15 17.86 0.13 18.31
C PHE A 15 18.69 0.43 17.07
N TRP A 16 18.29 1.44 16.29
CA TRP A 16 19.05 1.86 15.12
C TRP A 16 20.45 2.35 15.50
N MET A 17 20.57 3.19 16.54
CA MET A 17 21.87 3.68 17.04
C MET A 17 22.77 2.55 17.53
N ILE A 18 22.25 1.61 18.34
CA ILE A 18 23.03 0.46 18.81
C ILE A 18 23.50 -0.40 17.62
N SER A 19 22.64 -0.62 16.62
CA SER A 19 23.01 -1.36 15.41
C SER A 19 24.10 -0.66 14.59
N PHE A 20 24.07 0.69 14.54
CA PHE A 20 25.06 1.49 13.85
C PHE A 20 26.42 1.46 14.58
N LEU A 21 26.42 1.64 15.91
CA LEU A 21 27.64 1.60 16.73
C LEU A 21 28.28 0.21 16.80
N SER A 22 27.48 -0.86 16.77
CA SER A 22 27.98 -2.25 16.82
C SER A 22 28.51 -2.76 15.48
N ASN A 23 28.24 -2.07 14.38
CA ASN A 23 28.66 -2.51 13.06
C ASN A 23 30.16 -2.27 12.85
N LYS A 24 30.96 -3.34 12.94
CA LYS A 24 32.37 -3.32 12.55
C LYS A 24 32.44 -3.16 11.03
N SER A 25 32.74 -1.95 10.56
CA SER A 25 32.81 -1.58 9.14
C SER A 25 33.99 -2.24 8.41
N MET A 26 33.90 -3.55 8.18
CA MET A 26 34.75 -4.21 7.19
C MET A 26 34.26 -3.80 5.80
N ASN A 27 34.86 -2.74 5.25
CA ASN A 27 34.61 -2.25 3.89
C ASN A 27 35.14 -3.24 2.84
N LEU A 28 34.53 -4.43 2.78
CA LEU A 28 34.75 -5.38 1.71
C LEU A 28 33.97 -4.91 0.49
N LYS A 29 34.66 -4.61 -0.61
CA LYS A 29 34.05 -4.12 -1.86
C LYS A 29 32.86 -4.99 -2.32
N ASN A 30 32.95 -6.30 -2.10
CA ASN A 30 31.90 -7.26 -2.48
C ASN A 30 30.63 -7.18 -1.63
N LYS A 31 30.68 -6.59 -0.42
CA LYS A 31 29.51 -6.38 0.44
C LYS A 31 28.64 -5.20 -0.01
N VAL A 32 29.19 -4.32 -0.86
CA VAL A 32 28.53 -3.09 -1.32
C VAL A 32 27.84 -3.29 -2.69
N TYR A 33 28.14 -4.38 -3.40
CA TYR A 33 27.48 -4.72 -4.66
C TYR A 33 26.17 -5.47 -4.43
N SER A 34 25.22 -5.27 -5.36
CA SER A 34 23.95 -6.01 -5.38
C SER A 34 24.19 -7.51 -5.56
N PHE A 35 23.43 -8.32 -4.85
CA PHE A 35 23.52 -9.77 -4.95
C PHE A 35 22.76 -10.27 -6.19
N GLU A 36 23.49 -10.69 -7.22
CA GLU A 36 22.96 -11.34 -8.44
C GLU A 36 23.60 -12.73 -8.63
N CYS A 37 23.41 -13.63 -7.66
CA CYS A 37 23.91 -15.01 -7.73
C CYS A 37 25.42 -15.14 -8.02
N GLY A 38 26.24 -14.17 -7.59
CA GLY A 38 27.69 -14.15 -7.80
C GLY A 38 28.16 -13.52 -9.11
N PHE A 39 27.24 -13.00 -9.93
CA PHE A 39 27.55 -12.25 -11.13
C PHE A 39 27.47 -10.74 -10.90
N ASN A 40 28.17 -9.97 -11.74
CA ASN A 40 28.01 -8.53 -11.78
C ASN A 40 26.72 -8.17 -12.54
N PRO A 41 26.01 -7.10 -12.13
CA PRO A 41 24.81 -6.66 -12.80
C PRO A 41 25.06 -6.39 -14.28
N PHE A 42 24.40 -7.17 -15.15
CA PHE A 42 24.54 -7.05 -16.60
C PHE A 42 23.81 -5.82 -17.16
N ASN A 43 22.72 -5.40 -16.50
CA ASN A 43 21.88 -4.28 -16.92
C ASN A 43 21.65 -3.31 -15.75
N LYS A 44 21.32 -2.06 -16.08
CA LYS A 44 20.85 -1.09 -15.07
C LYS A 44 19.57 -1.62 -14.42
N SER A 45 19.41 -1.41 -13.12
CA SER A 45 18.24 -1.81 -12.32
C SER A 45 16.91 -1.15 -12.72
N GLN A 46 16.91 -0.32 -13.76
CA GLN A 46 15.73 0.36 -14.28
C GLN A 46 15.04 -0.55 -15.29
N THR A 47 14.32 -1.53 -14.78
CA THR A 47 13.43 -2.35 -15.61
C THR A 47 12.13 -1.59 -15.88
N PRO A 48 11.59 -1.64 -17.12
CA PRO A 48 10.30 -1.04 -17.40
C PRO A 48 9.25 -1.72 -16.54
N PHE A 49 8.47 -0.89 -15.86
CA PHE A 49 7.47 -1.34 -14.91
C PHE A 49 6.26 -1.95 -15.62
N SER A 50 5.65 -2.98 -15.01
CA SER A 50 4.49 -3.64 -15.62
C SER A 50 3.28 -2.70 -15.66
N ILE A 51 2.67 -2.54 -16.85
CA ILE A 51 1.42 -1.77 -17.03
C ILE A 51 0.28 -2.31 -16.14
N GLN A 52 0.30 -3.61 -15.85
CA GLN A 52 -0.72 -4.26 -15.02
C GLN A 52 -0.73 -3.73 -13.59
N PHE A 53 0.45 -3.57 -12.97
CA PHE A 53 0.50 -2.98 -11.62
C PHE A 53 -0.02 -1.54 -11.62
N PHE A 54 0.29 -0.76 -12.66
CA PHE A 54 -0.23 0.60 -12.76
C PHE A 54 -1.77 0.64 -12.76
N LYS A 55 -2.41 -0.30 -13.48
CA LYS A 55 -3.88 -0.42 -13.48
C LYS A 55 -4.43 -0.76 -12.10
N ILE A 56 -3.82 -1.71 -11.39
CA ILE A 56 -4.23 -2.09 -10.03
C ILE A 56 -4.09 -0.91 -9.07
N LEU A 57 -2.99 -0.15 -9.17
CA LEU A 57 -2.76 1.03 -8.33
C LEU A 57 -3.81 2.12 -8.58
N LEU A 58 -4.20 2.33 -9.83
CA LEU A 58 -5.24 3.30 -10.18
C LEU A 58 -6.61 2.89 -9.61
N ILE A 59 -6.99 1.62 -9.74
CA ILE A 59 -8.23 1.08 -9.15
C ILE A 59 -8.20 1.23 -7.62
N PHE A 60 -7.08 0.90 -6.97
CA PHE A 60 -6.91 1.05 -5.53
C PHE A 60 -7.12 2.52 -5.08
N LEU A 61 -6.55 3.48 -5.81
CA LEU A 61 -6.67 4.90 -5.50
C LEU A 61 -8.12 5.38 -5.63
N LEU A 62 -8.86 4.93 -6.65
CA LEU A 62 -10.28 5.26 -6.79
C LEU A 62 -11.12 4.65 -5.66
N PHE A 63 -10.86 3.39 -5.31
CA PHE A 63 -11.59 2.72 -4.22
C PHE A 63 -11.33 3.36 -2.86
N ASP A 64 -10.12 3.85 -2.58
CA ASP A 64 -9.80 4.56 -1.35
C ASP A 64 -10.60 5.87 -1.23
N MET A 65 -10.76 6.60 -2.34
CA MET A 65 -11.63 7.80 -2.40
C MET A 65 -13.11 7.47 -2.16
N GLU A 66 -13.59 6.32 -2.64
CA GLU A 66 -14.96 5.86 -2.38
C GLU A 66 -15.17 5.47 -0.91
N ILE A 67 -14.19 4.80 -0.28
CA ILE A 67 -14.24 4.45 1.15
C ILE A 67 -14.38 5.71 2.02
N ILE A 68 -13.65 6.78 1.69
CA ILE A 68 -13.74 8.07 2.41
C ILE A 68 -15.19 8.59 2.42
N VAL A 69 -15.94 8.38 1.32
CA VAL A 69 -17.35 8.79 1.22
C VAL A 69 -18.28 7.84 1.99
N VAL A 70 -17.98 6.53 2.02
CA VAL A 70 -18.80 5.51 2.70
C VAL A 70 -18.67 5.60 4.23
N LEU A 71 -17.44 5.77 4.74
CA LEU A 71 -17.11 5.67 6.16
C LEU A 71 -17.92 6.59 7.12
N PRO A 72 -18.21 7.87 6.80
CA PRO A 72 -18.93 8.74 7.73
C PRO A 72 -20.41 8.37 7.89
N LEU A 73 -21.03 7.71 6.89
CA LEU A 73 -22.47 7.42 6.87
C LEU A 73 -22.98 6.60 8.08
N PRO A 74 -22.34 5.49 8.49
CA PRO A 74 -22.76 4.73 9.67
C PRO A 74 -22.46 5.43 11.00
N LEU A 75 -21.58 6.43 11.02
CA LEU A 75 -21.24 7.19 12.24
C LEU A 75 -22.32 8.21 12.62
N TYR A 76 -23.24 8.54 11.72
CA TYR A 76 -24.36 9.42 12.04
C TYR A 76 -25.39 8.69 12.90
N HIS A 77 -25.60 9.20 14.12
CA HIS A 77 -26.50 8.59 15.11
C HIS A 77 -27.98 8.59 14.67
N LEU A 78 -28.36 9.46 13.73
CA LEU A 78 -29.72 9.61 13.20
C LEU A 78 -29.79 9.07 11.76
N LEU A 79 -29.82 7.75 11.62
CA LEU A 79 -30.09 7.10 10.35
C LEU A 79 -31.58 7.22 10.03
N THR A 80 -31.91 8.02 9.02
CA THR A 80 -33.25 8.07 8.44
C THR A 80 -33.40 7.02 7.34
N VAL A 81 -34.63 6.66 6.99
CA VAL A 81 -34.90 5.76 5.84
C VAL A 81 -34.25 6.27 4.55
N LYS A 82 -34.18 7.60 4.39
CA LYS A 82 -33.52 8.25 3.24
C LYS A 82 -32.01 8.02 3.23
N THR A 83 -31.33 8.17 4.37
CA THR A 83 -29.87 7.95 4.47
C THR A 83 -29.51 6.47 4.29
N CYS A 84 -30.33 5.55 4.80
CA CYS A 84 -30.15 4.12 4.55
C CYS A 84 -30.30 3.77 3.06
N LYS A 85 -31.30 4.35 2.37
CA LYS A 85 -31.49 4.15 0.93
C LYS A 85 -30.30 4.67 0.11
N LEU A 86 -29.77 5.84 0.47
CA LEU A 86 -28.57 6.40 -0.16
C LEU A 86 -27.34 5.51 0.07
N TYR A 87 -27.15 4.99 1.28
CA TYR A 87 -26.05 4.08 1.60
C TYR A 87 -26.11 2.78 0.76
N ILE A 88 -27.28 2.15 0.69
CA ILE A 88 -27.48 0.94 -0.12
C ILE A 88 -27.23 1.23 -1.60
N MET A 89 -27.73 2.36 -2.11
CA MET A 89 -27.50 2.79 -3.48
C MET A 89 -26.00 2.98 -3.76
N LEU A 90 -25.28 3.63 -2.85
CA LEU A 90 -23.85 3.92 -3.00
C LEU A 90 -23.02 2.62 -2.98
N ILE A 91 -23.30 1.69 -2.07
CA ILE A 91 -22.65 0.36 -2.06
C ILE A 91 -22.98 -0.41 -3.35
N SER A 92 -24.22 -0.37 -3.82
CA SER A 92 -24.60 -1.06 -5.06
C SER A 92 -23.85 -0.52 -6.29
N LEU A 93 -23.56 0.78 -6.31
CA LEU A 93 -22.79 1.41 -7.39
C LEU A 93 -21.32 1.00 -7.35
N ILE A 94 -20.70 1.02 -6.16
CA ILE A 94 -19.31 0.59 -5.96
C ILE A 94 -19.13 -0.88 -6.36
N THR A 95 -20.04 -1.75 -5.89
CA THR A 95 -20.00 -3.18 -6.24
C THR A 95 -20.23 -3.44 -7.73
N ALA A 96 -21.11 -2.69 -8.38
CA ALA A 96 -21.30 -2.78 -9.83
C ALA A 96 -20.05 -2.34 -10.62
N GLY A 97 -19.39 -1.26 -10.19
CA GLY A 97 -18.12 -0.80 -10.78
C GLY A 97 -17.01 -1.85 -10.67
N LEU A 98 -16.84 -2.45 -9.50
CA LEU A 98 -15.87 -3.50 -9.27
C LEU A 98 -16.14 -4.75 -10.12
N MET A 99 -17.41 -5.14 -10.28
CA MET A 99 -17.80 -6.27 -11.13
C MET A 99 -17.50 -5.99 -12.62
N PHE A 100 -17.66 -4.74 -13.07
CA PHE A 100 -17.30 -4.32 -14.43
C PHE A 100 -15.79 -4.44 -14.67
N GLU A 101 -14.98 -3.92 -13.76
CA GLU A 101 -13.51 -4.00 -13.85
C GLU A 101 -13.00 -5.44 -13.80
N TRP A 102 -13.63 -6.29 -12.98
CA TRP A 102 -13.29 -7.70 -12.93
C TRP A 102 -13.57 -8.40 -14.27
N LYS A 103 -14.70 -8.09 -14.92
CA LYS A 103 -15.03 -8.65 -16.23
C LYS A 103 -14.04 -8.23 -17.32
N GLU A 104 -13.52 -6.99 -17.25
CA GLU A 104 -12.46 -6.49 -18.14
C GLU A 104 -11.08 -7.14 -17.89
N GLY A 105 -10.94 -7.93 -16.82
CA GLY A 105 -9.70 -8.62 -16.49
C GLY A 105 -8.58 -7.68 -16.03
N SER A 106 -8.90 -6.43 -15.64
CA SER A 106 -7.93 -5.46 -15.12
C SER A 106 -7.26 -5.93 -13.82
N LEU A 107 -7.95 -6.77 -13.05
CA LEU A 107 -7.51 -7.37 -11.80
C LEU A 107 -6.70 -8.66 -11.98
N GLN A 108 -6.62 -9.20 -13.21
CA GLN A 108 -5.85 -10.42 -13.46
C GLN A 108 -4.37 -10.09 -13.59
N TRP A 109 -3.58 -10.55 -12.61
CA TRP A 109 -2.14 -10.32 -12.58
C TRP A 109 -1.37 -11.29 -13.48
N LEU A 110 -1.87 -12.51 -13.66
CA LEU A 110 -1.20 -13.56 -14.42
C LEU A 110 -1.97 -13.83 -15.71
N LYS A 111 -1.27 -13.71 -16.84
CA LYS A 111 -1.58 -14.40 -18.07
C LYS A 111 -0.33 -15.09 -18.55
#